data_AF-A0A1I4UKR9-F1
#
_entry.id   AF-A0A1I4UKR9-F1
#
_cell.length_a   1.000
_cell.length_b   1.000
_cell.length_c   1.000
_cell.angle_alpha   90.00
_cell.angle_beta   90.00
_cell.angle_gamma   90.00
#
_symmetry.space_group_name_H-M   'P 1'
#
loop_
_entity.id
_entity.type
_entity.pdbx_description
1 polymer ?
#
loop_
_entity_poly.entity_id
_entity_poly.type
_entity_poly.pdbx_seq_one_letter_code
_entity_poly.pdbx_strand_id
1 'polypeptide(L)' 'MSLQHSSDDKIQVIRTQPHQSLGCAIIDAQGREVPITEDMIQSACRELEQRLVRPAKQG' A
#
# COMPACT_ATOMS: atom_id res chain seq x y z
N MET A 1 6.74 -8.39 -31.17
CA MET A 1 5.99 -7.59 -30.18
C MET A 1 7.01 -6.84 -29.34
N SER A 2 7.19 -5.52 -29.58
CA SER A 2 8.19 -4.70 -28.88
C SER A 2 7.56 -4.10 -27.62
N LEU A 3 8.11 -4.44 -26.44
CA LEU A 3 7.70 -3.87 -25.15
C LEU A 3 8.43 -2.54 -24.90
N GLN A 4 8.15 -1.53 -25.72
CA GLN A 4 8.86 -0.26 -25.69
C GLN A 4 7.92 0.94 -25.61
N HIS A 5 7.09 1.02 -24.57
CA HIS A 5 6.47 2.28 -24.12
C HIS A 5 6.20 2.17 -22.61
N SER A 6 7.21 2.44 -21.77
CA SER A 6 7.06 2.34 -20.29
C SER A 6 7.78 3.47 -19.54
N SER A 7 7.87 4.67 -20.14
CA SER A 7 8.49 5.82 -19.45
C SER A 7 7.64 7.09 -19.42
N ASP A 8 6.60 7.22 -20.25
CA ASP A 8 5.83 8.48 -20.37
C ASP A 8 4.38 8.39 -19.90
N ASP A 9 3.81 7.19 -19.76
CA ASP A 9 2.49 7.01 -19.15
C ASP A 9 2.61 7.14 -17.62
N LYS A 10 2.72 8.38 -17.15
CA LYS A 10 2.64 8.69 -15.72
C LYS A 10 1.21 8.42 -15.27
N ILE A 11 0.98 7.23 -14.71
CA ILE A 11 -0.26 6.93 -13.99
C ILE A 11 -0.39 7.99 -12.88
N GLN A 12 -1.40 8.85 -12.99
CA GLN A 12 -1.65 9.86 -11.98
C GLN A 12 -2.08 9.14 -10.70
N VAL A 13 -1.23 9.20 -9.67
CA VAL A 13 -1.56 8.69 -8.34
C VAL A 13 -2.50 9.70 -7.69
N ILE A 14 -3.81 9.42 -7.72
CA ILE A 14 -4.79 10.19 -6.96
C ILE A 14 -4.55 9.90 -5.48
N ARG A 15 -4.01 10.88 -4.75
CA ARG A 15 -3.79 10.77 -3.31
C ARG A 15 -5.05 11.26 -2.58
N THR A 16 -5.70 10.36 -1.88
CA THR A 16 -6.71 10.72 -0.86
C THR A 16 -6.01 11.46 0.29
N GLN A 17 -6.77 12.21 1.08
CA GLN A 17 -6.20 12.81 2.30
C GLN A 17 -5.78 11.66 3.24
N PRO A 18 -4.61 11.72 3.91
CA PRO A 18 -4.05 10.56 4.61
C PRO A 18 -4.97 9.91 5.66
N HIS A 19 -5.80 10.74 6.31
CA HIS A 19 -6.76 10.34 7.35
C HIS A 19 -8.17 10.07 6.82
N GLN A 20 -8.40 10.22 5.51
CA GLN A 20 -9.69 9.97 4.90
C GLN A 20 -9.96 8.46 4.85
N SER A 21 -11.19 8.06 5.14
CA SER A 21 -11.63 6.68 4.95
C SER A 21 -11.53 6.29 3.47
N LEU A 22 -10.96 5.11 3.23
CA LEU A 22 -10.85 4.50 1.90
C LEU A 22 -12.11 3.70 1.50
N GLY A 23 -13.20 3.81 2.27
CA GLY A 23 -14.46 3.10 2.02
C GLY A 23 -14.52 1.68 2.58
N CYS A 24 -13.50 1.27 3.33
CA CYS A 24 -13.41 -0.02 4.02
C CYS A 24 -13.14 0.19 5.52
N ALA A 25 -13.40 -0.83 6.34
CA ALA A 25 -13.13 -0.82 7.77
C ALA A 25 -12.56 -2.17 8.24
N ILE A 26 -11.78 -2.14 9.32
CA ILE A 26 -11.34 -3.33 10.06
C ILE A 26 -12.19 -3.43 11.32
N ILE A 27 -12.55 -4.66 11.70
CA ILE A 27 -13.19 -4.91 13.00
C ILE A 27 -12.11 -5.04 14.06
N ASP A 28 -12.11 -4.15 15.04
CA ASP A 28 -11.17 -4.23 16.16
C ASP A 28 -11.55 -5.34 17.15
N ALA A 29 -10.67 -5.60 18.12
CA ALA A 29 -10.90 -6.64 19.12
C ALA A 29 -12.11 -6.36 20.05
N GLN A 30 -12.66 -5.14 20.04
CA GLN A 30 -13.88 -4.78 20.77
C GLN A 30 -15.13 -4.92 19.88
N GLY A 31 -14.98 -5.35 18.62
CA GLY A 31 -16.07 -5.49 17.67
C GLY A 31 -16.49 -4.18 16.99
N ARG A 32 -15.67 -3.12 17.08
CA ARG A 32 -15.98 -1.83 16.45
C ARG A 32 -15.41 -1.76 15.05
N GLU A 33 -16.15 -1.11 14.15
CA GLU A 33 -15.66 -0.78 12.82
C GLU A 33 -14.71 0.42 12.88
N VAL A 34 -13.44 0.18 12.53
CA VAL A 34 -12.39 1.18 12.43
C VAL A 34 -12.12 1.46 10.94
N PRO A 35 -12.40 2.67 10.43
CA PRO A 35 -12.15 3.00 9.02
C PRO A 35 -10.69 2.82 8.63
N ILE A 36 -10.44 2.21 7.47
CA ILE A 36 -9.09 2.09 6.91
C ILE A 36 -8.72 3.41 6.26
N THR A 37 -7.56 3.95 6.64
CA THR A 37 -6.98 5.16 6.05
C THR A 37 -5.72 4.84 5.26
N GLU A 38 -5.29 5.76 4.41
CA GLU A 38 -4.04 5.62 3.66
C GLU A 38 -2.82 5.51 4.60
N ASP A 39 -2.82 6.23 5.73
CA ASP A 39 -1.75 6.14 6.73
C ASP A 39 -1.61 4.72 7.32
N MET A 40 -2.73 4.01 7.52
CA MET A 40 -2.72 2.62 7.97
C MET A 40 -2.07 1.71 6.92
N ILE A 41 -2.43 1.88 5.65
CA ILE A 41 -1.87 1.09 4.53
C ILE A 41 -0.36 1.33 4.39
N GLN A 42 0.07 2.59 4.38
CA GLN A 42 1.49 2.93 4.26
C GLN A 42 2.31 2.39 5.44
N SER A 43 1.76 2.44 6.66
CA SER A 43 2.41 1.88 7.85
C SER A 43 2.59 0.37 7.73
N ALA A 44 1.56 -0.35 7.28
CA ALA A 44 1.62 -1.79 7.05
C ALA A 44 2.66 -2.15 5.97
N CYS A 45 2.70 -1.42 4.85
CA CYS A 45 3.71 -1.62 3.81
C CYS A 45 5.14 -1.47 4.35
N ARG A 46 5.41 -0.42 5.14
CA ARG A 46 6.73 -0.20 5.77
C ARG A 46 7.11 -1.32 6.73
N GLU A 47 6.17 -1.82 7.53
CA GLU A 47 6.41 -2.93 8.44
C GLU A 47 6.74 -4.23 7.68
N LEU A 48 6.04 -4.48 6.57
CA LEU A 48 6.32 -5.61 5.69
C LEU A 48 7.70 -5.49 5.06
N GLU A 49 8.08 -4.33 4.52
CA GLU A 49 9.42 -4.09 3.96
C GLU A 49 10.55 -4.41 4.95
N GLN A 50 10.36 -4.10 6.23
CA GLN A 50 11.34 -4.41 7.28
C GLN A 50 11.43 -5.91 7.58
N ARG A 51 10.31 -6.64 7.44
CA ARG A 51 10.21 -8.08 7.75
C ARG A 51 10.55 -8.97 6.57
N LEU A 52 10.47 -8.46 5.35
CA LEU A 52 10.83 -9.20 4.15
C LEU A 52 12.32 -9.55 4.21
N VAL A 53 12.60 -10.85 4.41
CA VAL A 53 13.94 -11.41 4.25
C VAL A 53 14.35 -11.16 2.81
N ARG A 54 15.42 -10.39 2.59
CA ARG A 54 15.93 -10.16 1.23
C ARG A 54 16.19 -11.53 0.60
N PRO A 55 15.64 -11.83 -0.59
CA PRO A 55 15.92 -13.09 -1.25
C PRO A 55 17.44 -13.25 -1.38
N ALA A 56 17.94 -14.45 -1.10
CA ALA A 56 19.37 -14.74 -1.19
C ALA A 56 19.85 -14.29 -2.59
N LYS A 57 20.93 -13.50 -2.63
CA LYS A 57 21.55 -13.11 -3.90
C LYS A 57 21.92 -14.40 -4.63
N GLN A 58 21.29 -14.65 -5.78
CA GLN A 58 21.72 -15.71 -6.68
C GLN A 58 23.14 -15.34 -7.15
N GLY A 59 24.12 -16.13 -6.72
CA GLY A 59 25.49 -16.06 -7.18
C GLY A 59 25.67 -16.74 -8.53
#